data_AF-A0A2A4P2X6-F1
#
_entry.id   AF-A0A2A4P2X6-F1
#
_cell.length_a   1.000
_cell.length_b   1.000
_cell.length_c   1.000
_cell.angle_alpha   90.00
_cell.angle_beta   90.00
_cell.angle_gamma   90.00
#
_symmetry.space_group_name_H-M   'P 1'
#
loop_
_entity.id
_entity.type
_entity.pdbx_description
1 polymer ?
#
loop_
_entity_poly.entity_id
_entity_poly.type
_entity_poly.pdbx_seq_one_letter_code
_entity_poly.pdbx_strand_id
1 'polypeptide(L)'
;MKDSTGGKQSTLPPGTGALGLKAFLASLSLLFISTLCAYWIVRGQAGYWSEGLPSIPKGLWVSSGILALLSACCETAARSFARGNGPAFKRLFNAGFILALAFLLSQAMNWSELTAAHLSPTAKSLYSFSFYMLTGLHGLHVVGGVVCHWMAMRTFAAGNGNHDKVRSIAIYWHFLSICWVVLFASLIVGTDHELTGAQIVSACWKITGFAFLMFVLCWVRALAAIVKHEGIAYAVIGLIPFIAFLRAFMRADEMRMRRNLAWWAFWFALALAVGSVGLAIQFGPNPPA
;
A
#
# COMPACT_ATOMS: atom_id res chain seq x y z
N MET A 1 -11.01 -45.25 -30.11
CA MET A 1 -9.73 -44.50 -30.16
C MET A 1 -10.04 -43.02 -30.37
N LYS A 2 -10.12 -42.24 -29.29
CA LYS A 2 -9.96 -40.78 -29.28
C LYS A 2 -9.68 -40.41 -27.83
N ASP A 3 -8.39 -40.28 -27.58
CA ASP A 3 -7.81 -40.10 -26.27
C ASP A 3 -7.91 -38.64 -25.83
N SER A 4 -7.93 -38.52 -24.52
CA SER A 4 -8.09 -37.36 -23.67
C SER A 4 -7.09 -36.22 -23.94
N THR A 5 -7.59 -35.00 -24.16
CA THR A 5 -6.84 -33.77 -23.86
C THR A 5 -7.36 -33.21 -22.54
N GLY A 6 -6.92 -33.85 -21.45
CA GLY A 6 -7.07 -33.35 -20.10
C GLY A 6 -6.35 -32.03 -19.94
N GLY A 7 -7.06 -30.93 -20.17
CA GLY A 7 -6.65 -29.63 -19.68
C GLY A 7 -6.59 -29.71 -18.17
N LYS A 8 -5.38 -29.65 -17.60
CA LYS A 8 -5.16 -29.53 -16.15
C LYS A 8 -5.89 -28.27 -15.66
N GLN A 9 -7.14 -28.42 -15.27
CA GLN A 9 -7.84 -27.44 -14.44
C GLN A 9 -7.04 -27.36 -13.15
N SER A 10 -6.51 -26.18 -12.81
CA SER A 10 -5.78 -25.99 -11.57
C SER A 10 -6.68 -26.40 -10.41
N THR A 11 -6.30 -27.43 -9.66
CA THR A 11 -7.07 -28.06 -8.57
C THR A 11 -7.18 -27.19 -7.30
N LEU A 12 -7.00 -25.88 -7.42
CA LEU A 12 -7.13 -24.99 -6.29
C LEU A 12 -8.63 -24.80 -5.99
N PRO A 13 -9.07 -25.00 -4.73
CA PRO A 13 -10.42 -24.68 -4.32
C PRO A 13 -10.82 -23.25 -4.78
N PRO A 14 -12.08 -23.03 -5.17
CA PRO A 14 -12.56 -21.69 -5.52
C PRO A 14 -12.17 -20.68 -4.42
N GLY A 15 -11.35 -19.69 -4.78
CA GLY A 15 -10.93 -18.64 -3.85
C GLY A 15 -9.50 -18.76 -3.27
N THR A 16 -8.77 -19.86 -3.44
CA THR A 16 -7.39 -19.98 -2.90
C THR A 16 -6.43 -18.94 -3.49
N GLY A 17 -6.52 -18.67 -4.80
CA GLY A 17 -5.70 -17.64 -5.45
C GLY A 17 -6.04 -16.22 -4.97
N ALA A 18 -7.33 -15.94 -4.73
CA ALA A 18 -7.78 -14.65 -4.20
C ALA A 18 -7.36 -14.45 -2.73
N LEU A 19 -7.40 -15.51 -1.92
CA LEU A 19 -6.88 -15.49 -0.56
C LEU A 19 -5.36 -15.27 -0.54
N GLY A 20 -4.62 -15.98 -1.40
CA GLY A 20 -3.17 -15.82 -1.54
C GLY A 20 -2.80 -14.39 -1.94
N LEU A 21 -3.51 -13.80 -2.92
CA LEU A 21 -3.30 -12.39 -3.30
C LEU A 21 -3.56 -11.45 -2.13
N LYS A 22 -4.67 -11.61 -1.39
CA LYS A 22 -4.97 -10.76 -0.23
C LYS A 22 -3.91 -10.85 0.86
N ALA A 23 -3.46 -12.06 1.18
CA ALA A 23 -2.40 -12.28 2.17
C ALA A 23 -1.08 -11.64 1.72
N PHE A 24 -0.72 -11.81 0.45
CA PHE A 24 0.47 -11.19 -0.14
C PHE A 24 0.41 -9.65 -0.13
N LEU A 25 -0.73 -9.06 -0.51
CA LEU A 25 -0.93 -7.62 -0.45
C LEU A 25 -0.91 -7.10 0.99
N ALA A 26 -1.43 -7.86 1.96
CA ALA A 26 -1.36 -7.51 3.37
C ALA A 26 0.09 -7.50 3.87
N SER A 27 0.90 -8.51 3.53
CA SER A 27 2.33 -8.52 3.90
C SER A 27 3.11 -7.41 3.23
N LEU A 28 2.83 -7.10 1.96
CA LEU A 28 3.42 -5.95 1.27
C LEU A 28 3.03 -4.62 1.91
N SER A 29 1.77 -4.49 2.34
CA SER A 29 1.31 -3.29 3.05
C SER A 29 2.09 -3.08 4.34
N LEU A 30 2.31 -4.15 5.11
CA LEU A 30 3.12 -4.09 6.32
C LEU A 30 4.56 -3.65 6.04
N LEU A 31 5.16 -4.18 4.97
CA LEU A 31 6.50 -3.80 4.52
C LEU A 31 6.57 -2.29 4.20
N PHE A 32 5.71 -1.79 3.31
CA PHE A 32 5.70 -0.38 2.92
C PHE A 32 5.37 0.56 4.09
N ILE A 33 4.39 0.21 4.93
CA ILE A 33 4.04 1.03 6.10
C ILE A 33 5.22 1.09 7.08
N SER A 34 5.88 -0.04 7.34
CA SER A 34 7.01 -0.07 8.28
C SER A 34 8.21 0.74 7.77
N THR A 35 8.54 0.60 6.48
CA THR A 35 9.62 1.41 5.87
C THR A 35 9.26 2.89 5.84
N LEU A 36 7.98 3.24 5.63
CA LEU A 36 7.51 4.62 5.68
C LEU A 36 7.54 5.21 7.11
N CYS A 37 7.18 4.42 8.12
CA CYS A 37 7.35 4.81 9.52
C CYS A 37 8.83 5.08 9.84
N ALA A 38 9.73 4.20 9.39
CA ALA A 38 11.17 4.40 9.56
C ALA A 38 11.66 5.70 8.89
N TYR A 39 11.20 5.99 7.67
CA TYR A 39 11.46 7.26 6.98
C TYR A 39 11.07 8.47 7.84
N TRP A 40 9.84 8.49 8.36
CA TRP A 40 9.36 9.62 9.16
C TRP A 40 10.10 9.79 10.49
N ILE A 41 10.52 8.68 11.12
CA ILE A 41 11.36 8.73 12.32
C ILE A 41 12.71 9.38 12.00
N VAL A 42 13.40 8.89 10.97
CA VAL A 42 14.71 9.44 10.56
C VAL A 42 14.58 10.90 10.13
N ARG A 43 13.52 11.26 9.39
CA ARG A 43 13.24 12.64 9.00
C ARG A 43 13.01 13.55 10.19
N GLY A 44 12.25 13.10 11.20
CA GLY A 44 11.89 13.89 12.36
C GLY A 44 13.05 14.10 13.34
N GLN A 45 14.02 13.18 13.36
CA GLN A 45 15.21 13.26 14.22
C GLN A 45 16.38 13.99 13.55
N ALA A 46 16.38 14.13 12.22
CA ALA A 46 17.45 14.81 11.50
C ALA A 46 17.40 16.33 11.71
N GLY A 47 18.50 16.89 12.23
CA GLY A 47 18.70 18.34 12.35
C GLY A 47 18.95 19.02 11.00
N TYR A 48 19.52 18.29 10.04
CA TYR A 48 19.76 18.76 8.67
C TYR A 48 19.28 17.68 7.70
N TRP A 49 18.44 18.06 6.72
CA TRP A 49 17.75 17.09 5.86
C TRP A 49 18.05 17.27 4.37
N SER A 50 17.41 18.26 3.75
CA SER A 50 17.49 18.54 2.31
C SER A 50 18.23 19.85 1.99
N GLU A 51 18.70 20.58 3.00
CA GLU A 51 19.31 21.90 2.82
C GLU A 51 20.57 21.84 1.94
N GLY A 52 20.60 22.64 0.88
CA GLY A 52 21.70 22.64 -0.10
C GLY A 52 21.70 21.46 -1.07
N LEU A 53 20.71 20.56 -1.01
CA LEU A 53 20.52 19.47 -1.96
C LEU A 53 19.54 19.90 -3.08
N PRO A 54 19.70 19.40 -4.33
CA PRO A 54 18.80 19.74 -5.42
C PRO A 54 17.37 19.28 -5.12
N SER A 55 16.40 20.06 -5.61
CA SER A 55 14.99 19.77 -5.48
C SER A 55 14.64 18.42 -6.10
N ILE A 56 13.57 17.80 -5.59
CA ILE A 56 12.98 16.58 -6.16
C ILE A 56 12.78 16.75 -7.69
N PRO A 57 13.28 15.82 -8.52
CA PRO A 57 13.16 15.91 -9.97
C PRO A 57 11.70 16.04 -10.42
N LYS A 58 11.43 16.98 -11.34
CA LYS A 58 10.07 17.16 -11.91
C LYS A 58 9.59 15.91 -12.63
N GLY A 59 10.50 15.04 -13.08
CA GLY A 59 10.17 13.75 -13.69
C GLY A 59 9.39 12.81 -12.78
N LEU A 60 9.38 13.00 -11.45
CA LEU A 60 8.57 12.20 -10.54
C LEU A 60 7.06 12.52 -10.62
N TRP A 61 6.69 13.72 -11.08
CA TRP A 61 5.29 14.02 -11.41
C TRP A 61 4.85 13.26 -12.66
N VAL A 62 5.73 13.18 -13.65
CA VAL A 62 5.49 12.41 -14.88
C VAL A 62 5.35 10.93 -14.56
N SER A 63 6.23 10.35 -13.74
CA SER A 63 6.13 8.95 -13.34
C SER A 63 4.83 8.66 -12.57
N SER A 64 4.40 9.58 -11.71
CA SER A 64 3.11 9.50 -11.02
C SER A 64 1.91 9.48 -11.99
N GLY A 65 1.94 10.34 -13.02
CA GLY A 65 0.94 10.34 -14.08
C GLY A 65 0.92 9.04 -14.90
N ILE A 66 2.10 8.51 -15.25
CA ILE A 66 2.23 7.23 -15.95
C ILE A 66 1.62 6.09 -15.12
N LEU A 67 1.90 6.05 -13.82
CA LEU A 67 1.41 4.99 -12.94
C LEU A 67 -0.11 5.09 -12.72
N ALA A 68 -0.66 6.30 -12.63
CA ALA A 68 -2.10 6.53 -12.57
C ALA A 68 -2.81 6.06 -13.86
N LEU A 69 -2.24 6.38 -15.02
CA LEU A 69 -2.73 5.90 -16.31
C LEU A 69 -2.65 4.37 -16.42
N LEU A 70 -1.55 3.78 -15.96
CA LEU A 70 -1.37 2.33 -15.89
C LEU A 70 -2.50 1.67 -15.09
N SER A 71 -2.76 2.16 -13.88
CA SER A 71 -3.84 1.69 -13.01
C SER A 71 -5.20 1.78 -13.70
N ALA A 72 -5.51 2.90 -14.36
CA ALA A 72 -6.75 3.09 -15.11
C ALA A 72 -6.86 2.13 -16.32
N CYS A 73 -5.76 1.92 -17.06
CA CYS A 73 -5.71 0.98 -18.18
C CYS A 73 -5.99 -0.46 -17.71
N CYS A 74 -5.36 -0.91 -16.62
CA CYS A 74 -5.56 -2.25 -16.08
C CYS A 74 -6.99 -2.47 -15.57
N GLU A 75 -7.59 -1.48 -14.90
CA GLU A 75 -8.99 -1.56 -14.47
C GLU A 75 -9.94 -1.64 -15.67
N THR A 76 -9.72 -0.81 -16.68
CA THR A 76 -10.55 -0.79 -17.88
C THR A 76 -10.37 -2.05 -18.72
N ALA A 77 -9.17 -2.63 -18.73
CA ALA A 77 -8.89 -3.93 -19.33
C ALA A 77 -9.69 -5.04 -18.63
N ALA A 78 -9.68 -5.09 -17.29
CA ALA A 78 -10.46 -6.05 -16.51
C ALA A 78 -11.97 -5.96 -16.80
N ARG A 79 -12.51 -4.72 -16.85
CA ARG A 79 -13.92 -4.50 -17.20
C ARG A 79 -14.23 -4.89 -18.64
N SER A 80 -13.34 -4.61 -19.58
CA SER A 80 -13.51 -4.99 -20.99
C SER A 80 -13.53 -6.51 -21.16
N PHE A 81 -12.66 -7.21 -20.44
CA PHE A 81 -12.64 -8.67 -20.40
C PHE A 81 -13.95 -9.24 -19.84
N ALA A 82 -14.45 -8.69 -18.72
CA ALA A 82 -15.72 -9.10 -18.12
C ALA A 82 -16.93 -8.91 -19.06
N ARG A 83 -16.89 -7.90 -19.94
CA ARG A 83 -17.92 -7.61 -20.95
C ARG A 83 -17.75 -8.40 -22.25
N GLY A 84 -16.76 -9.29 -22.34
CA GLY A 84 -16.47 -10.06 -23.56
C GLY A 84 -15.84 -9.23 -24.70
N ASN A 85 -15.42 -7.99 -24.44
CA ASN A 85 -14.77 -7.14 -25.46
C ASN A 85 -13.26 -7.47 -25.53
N GLY A 86 -12.94 -8.56 -26.25
CA GLY A 86 -11.58 -9.03 -26.46
C GLY A 86 -10.62 -8.01 -27.10
N PRO A 87 -11.00 -7.29 -28.17
CA PRO A 87 -10.15 -6.27 -28.78
C PRO A 87 -9.78 -5.13 -27.82
N ALA A 88 -10.76 -4.60 -27.08
CA ALA A 88 -10.51 -3.54 -26.11
C ALA A 88 -9.63 -4.03 -24.95
N PHE A 89 -9.88 -5.24 -24.45
CA PHE A 89 -9.03 -5.89 -23.45
C PHE A 89 -7.58 -5.97 -23.93
N LYS A 90 -7.31 -6.56 -25.10
CA LYS A 90 -5.94 -6.72 -25.63
C LYS A 90 -5.21 -5.38 -25.74
N ARG A 91 -5.88 -4.36 -26.28
CA ARG A 91 -5.30 -3.01 -26.42
C ARG A 91 -4.95 -2.40 -25.07
N LEU A 92 -5.87 -2.42 -24.11
CA LEU A 92 -5.68 -1.80 -22.80
C LEU A 92 -4.68 -2.57 -21.92
N PHE A 93 -4.68 -3.90 -22.02
CA PHE A 93 -3.75 -4.75 -21.28
C PHE A 93 -2.32 -4.56 -21.78
N ASN A 94 -2.11 -4.50 -23.11
CA ASN A 94 -0.81 -4.17 -23.71
C ASN A 94 -0.38 -2.75 -23.37
N ALA A 95 -1.29 -1.77 -23.43
CA ALA A 95 -1.00 -0.39 -23.04
C ALA A 95 -0.54 -0.30 -21.57
N GLY A 96 -1.20 -1.03 -20.67
CA GLY A 96 -0.77 -1.14 -19.28
C GLY A 96 0.64 -1.73 -19.16
N PHE A 97 0.95 -2.80 -19.88
CA PHE A 97 2.30 -3.35 -19.87
C PHE A 97 3.37 -2.33 -20.33
N ILE A 98 3.10 -1.58 -21.40
CA ILE A 98 4.00 -0.53 -21.91
C ILE A 98 4.17 0.60 -20.89
N LEU A 99 3.09 1.06 -20.27
CA LEU A 99 3.13 2.10 -19.24
C LEU A 99 3.95 1.66 -18.02
N ALA A 100 3.89 0.38 -17.65
CA ALA A 100 4.72 -0.16 -16.57
C ALA A 100 6.22 -0.10 -16.90
N LEU A 101 6.60 -0.42 -18.14
CA LEU A 101 7.99 -0.26 -18.61
C LEU A 101 8.40 1.22 -18.67
N ALA A 102 7.50 2.09 -19.13
CA ALA A 102 7.73 3.54 -19.17
C ALA A 102 7.94 4.13 -17.77
N PHE A 103 7.22 3.63 -16.75
CA PHE A 103 7.45 4.01 -15.36
C PHE A 103 8.85 3.64 -14.89
N LEU A 104 9.31 2.41 -15.15
CA LEU A 104 10.66 1.97 -14.78
C LEU A 104 11.75 2.78 -15.48
N LEU A 105 11.56 3.09 -16.77
CA LEU A 105 12.48 3.94 -17.52
C LEU A 105 12.51 5.36 -16.93
N SER A 106 11.35 5.95 -16.66
CA SER A 106 11.25 7.25 -16.00
C SER A 106 11.97 7.24 -14.65
N GLN A 107 11.81 6.19 -13.85
CA GLN A 107 12.50 6.07 -12.57
C GLN A 107 14.02 6.00 -12.71
N ALA A 108 14.52 5.24 -13.69
CA ALA A 108 15.96 5.17 -13.99
C ALA A 108 16.51 6.54 -14.43
N MET A 109 15.77 7.28 -15.25
CA MET A 109 16.15 8.64 -15.65
C MET A 109 16.22 9.59 -14.44
N ASN A 110 15.19 9.60 -13.59
CA ASN A 110 15.18 10.42 -12.36
C ASN A 110 16.36 10.07 -11.44
N TRP A 111 16.69 8.77 -11.28
CA TRP A 111 17.84 8.36 -10.49
C TRP A 111 19.18 8.78 -11.10
N SER A 112 19.30 8.76 -12.43
CA SER A 112 20.51 9.22 -13.12
C SER A 112 20.72 10.73 -12.98
N GLU A 113 19.65 11.53 -13.06
CA GLU A 113 19.66 12.98 -12.86
C GLU A 113 20.14 13.33 -11.44
N LEU A 114 19.59 12.65 -10.42
CA LEU A 114 20.01 12.84 -9.02
C LEU A 114 21.47 12.43 -8.78
N THR A 115 21.89 11.31 -9.36
CA THR A 115 23.28 10.85 -9.24
C THR A 115 24.26 11.84 -9.89
N ALA A 116 23.89 12.39 -11.05
CA ALA A 116 24.68 13.42 -11.73
C ALA A 116 24.75 14.73 -10.93
N ALA A 117 23.71 15.03 -10.14
CA ALA A 117 23.66 16.14 -9.20
C ALA A 117 24.30 15.83 -7.83
N HIS A 118 25.18 14.82 -7.75
CA HIS A 118 25.90 14.39 -6.53
C HIS A 118 25.04 13.82 -5.39
N LEU A 119 23.77 13.51 -5.64
CA LEU A 119 22.93 12.70 -4.77
C LEU A 119 22.98 11.24 -5.21
N SER A 120 24.10 10.57 -4.92
CA SER A 120 24.21 9.14 -5.19
C SER A 120 23.63 8.30 -4.04
N PRO A 121 23.24 7.03 -4.28
CA PRO A 121 22.87 6.08 -3.23
C PRO A 121 23.98 5.84 -2.21
N THR A 122 25.23 6.12 -2.60
CA THR A 122 26.42 5.96 -1.75
C THR A 122 26.82 7.25 -1.03
N ALA A 123 26.09 8.34 -1.23
CA ALA A 123 26.34 9.59 -0.51
C ALA A 123 26.15 9.39 0.99
N LYS A 124 26.98 10.04 1.81
CA LYS A 124 26.87 10.06 3.29
C LYS A 124 25.71 10.96 3.75
N SER A 125 24.52 10.77 3.19
CA SER A 125 23.32 11.56 3.48
C SER A 125 22.15 10.63 3.78
N LEU A 126 21.54 10.79 4.96
CA LEU A 126 20.34 10.05 5.36
C LEU A 126 19.17 10.33 4.42
N TYR A 127 19.09 11.53 3.85
CA TYR A 127 18.10 11.88 2.83
C TYR A 127 18.26 11.04 1.57
N SER A 128 19.48 10.99 1.01
CA SER A 128 19.78 10.21 -0.20
C SER A 128 19.45 8.73 0.02
N PHE A 129 19.96 8.16 1.11
CA PHE A 129 19.71 6.77 1.47
C PHE A 129 18.20 6.48 1.57
N SER A 130 17.46 7.32 2.30
CA SER A 130 16.02 7.13 2.49
C SER A 130 15.24 7.24 1.19
N PHE A 131 15.58 8.19 0.32
CA PHE A 131 14.97 8.36 -1.00
C PHE A 131 15.19 7.13 -1.89
N TYR A 132 16.44 6.67 -2.03
CA TYR A 132 16.77 5.51 -2.87
C TYR A 132 16.24 4.21 -2.28
N MET A 133 16.19 4.07 -0.96
CA MET A 133 15.59 2.90 -0.31
C MET A 133 14.09 2.82 -0.59
N LEU A 134 13.34 3.91 -0.38
CA LEU A 134 11.89 3.92 -0.61
C LEU A 134 11.54 3.74 -2.10
N THR A 135 12.16 4.54 -2.96
CA THR A 135 11.89 4.49 -4.41
C THR A 135 12.43 3.21 -5.04
N GLY A 136 13.55 2.68 -4.56
CA GLY A 136 14.14 1.43 -5.01
C GLY A 136 13.32 0.22 -4.60
N LEU A 137 12.85 0.18 -3.34
CA LEU A 137 11.93 -0.85 -2.88
C LEU A 137 10.67 -0.87 -3.72
N HIS A 138 10.05 0.29 -3.98
CA HIS A 138 8.88 0.38 -4.86
C HIS A 138 9.20 -0.09 -6.30
N GLY A 139 10.30 0.39 -6.87
CA GLY A 139 10.75 0.00 -8.21
C GLY A 139 10.95 -1.51 -8.36
N LEU A 140 11.52 -2.18 -7.35
CA LEU A 140 11.66 -3.63 -7.33
C LEU A 140 10.30 -4.35 -7.40
N HIS A 141 9.30 -3.86 -6.67
CA HIS A 141 7.95 -4.42 -6.72
C HIS A 141 7.24 -4.14 -8.04
N VAL A 142 7.52 -3.00 -8.68
CA VAL A 142 7.06 -2.71 -10.04
C VAL A 142 7.69 -3.68 -11.03
N VAL A 143 8.98 -4.00 -10.92
CA VAL A 143 9.63 -5.05 -11.74
C VAL A 143 8.92 -6.38 -11.56
N GLY A 144 8.64 -6.79 -10.32
CA GLY A 144 7.83 -7.99 -10.05
C GLY A 144 6.44 -7.93 -10.72
N GLY A 145 5.80 -6.76 -10.68
CA GLY A 145 4.54 -6.49 -11.37
C GLY A 145 4.61 -6.64 -12.88
N VAL A 146 5.67 -6.11 -13.51
CA VAL A 146 5.94 -6.25 -14.94
C VAL A 146 6.08 -7.72 -15.31
N VAL A 147 6.84 -8.50 -14.54
CA VAL A 147 7.01 -9.95 -14.76
C VAL A 147 5.67 -10.67 -14.66
N CYS A 148 4.88 -10.44 -13.60
CA CYS A 148 3.56 -11.05 -13.45
C CYS A 148 2.60 -10.65 -14.58
N HIS A 149 2.61 -9.38 -14.99
CA HIS A 149 1.78 -8.87 -16.09
C HIS A 149 2.17 -9.54 -17.41
N TRP A 150 3.47 -9.68 -17.69
CA TRP A 150 3.97 -10.38 -18.87
C TRP A 150 3.61 -11.87 -18.88
N MET A 151 3.77 -12.58 -17.75
CA MET A 151 3.36 -13.98 -17.61
C MET A 151 1.87 -14.15 -17.88
N ALA A 152 1.05 -13.19 -17.44
CA ALA A 152 -0.37 -13.19 -17.72
C ALA A 152 -0.64 -12.99 -19.20
N MET A 153 0.01 -12.03 -19.88
CA MET A 153 -0.10 -11.85 -21.33
C MET A 153 0.18 -13.16 -22.08
N ARG A 154 1.23 -13.90 -21.70
CA ARG A 154 1.53 -15.22 -22.27
C ARG A 154 0.43 -16.25 -22.00
N THR A 155 -0.11 -16.25 -20.78
CA THR A 155 -1.24 -17.12 -20.42
C THR A 155 -2.48 -16.84 -21.25
N PHE A 156 -2.79 -15.56 -21.52
CA PHE A 156 -3.89 -15.17 -22.41
C PHE A 156 -3.62 -15.54 -23.86
N ALA A 157 -2.40 -15.37 -24.36
CA ALA A 157 -2.02 -15.77 -25.71
C ALA A 157 -2.15 -17.30 -25.93
N ALA A 158 -1.91 -18.10 -24.89
CA ALA A 158 -2.09 -19.55 -24.90
C ALA A 158 -3.56 -20.00 -24.68
N GLY A 159 -4.53 -19.09 -24.61
CA GLY A 159 -5.95 -19.42 -24.43
C GLY A 159 -6.38 -19.78 -23.00
N ASN A 160 -5.47 -19.72 -22.01
CA ASN A 160 -5.72 -20.13 -20.61
C ASN A 160 -6.03 -18.94 -19.68
N GLY A 161 -6.45 -17.83 -20.27
CA GLY A 161 -6.81 -16.60 -19.59
C GLY A 161 -8.19 -16.67 -18.94
N ASN A 162 -8.34 -16.16 -17.72
CA ASN A 162 -9.64 -16.03 -17.07
C ASN A 162 -9.79 -14.67 -16.40
N HIS A 163 -11.03 -14.33 -16.04
CA HIS A 163 -11.37 -13.05 -15.44
C HIS A 163 -10.63 -12.80 -14.12
N ASP A 164 -10.50 -13.83 -13.27
CA ASP A 164 -9.87 -13.71 -11.96
C ASP A 164 -8.39 -13.35 -12.04
N LYS A 165 -7.67 -13.88 -13.05
CA LYS A 165 -6.27 -13.52 -13.32
C LYS A 165 -6.14 -12.06 -13.76
N VAL A 166 -6.99 -11.58 -14.68
CA VAL A 166 -6.98 -10.16 -15.10
C VAL A 166 -7.28 -9.27 -13.89
N ARG A 167 -8.29 -9.64 -13.10
CA ARG A 167 -8.69 -8.87 -11.92
C ARG A 167 -7.57 -8.81 -10.88
N SER A 168 -6.86 -9.92 -10.66
CA SER A 168 -5.73 -9.97 -9.74
C SER A 168 -4.61 -9.02 -10.14
N ILE A 169 -4.29 -8.94 -11.43
CA ILE A 169 -3.29 -8.01 -11.97
C ILE A 169 -3.73 -6.56 -11.79
N ALA A 170 -4.99 -6.25 -12.08
CA ALA A 170 -5.53 -4.91 -11.85
C ALA A 170 -5.45 -4.51 -10.38
N ILE A 171 -5.83 -5.39 -9.44
CA ILE A 171 -5.72 -5.15 -8.00
C ILE A 171 -4.27 -4.90 -7.60
N TYR A 172 -3.31 -5.68 -8.11
CA TYR A 172 -1.89 -5.50 -7.82
C TYR A 172 -1.35 -4.14 -8.32
N TRP A 173 -1.70 -3.73 -9.54
CA TRP A 173 -1.30 -2.42 -10.07
C TRP A 173 -1.94 -1.26 -9.32
N HIS A 174 -3.21 -1.38 -8.90
CA HIS A 174 -3.86 -0.40 -8.02
C HIS A 174 -3.11 -0.27 -6.69
N PHE A 175 -2.75 -1.40 -6.09
CA PHE A 175 -1.98 -1.41 -4.85
C PHE A 175 -0.63 -0.67 -4.99
N LEU A 176 0.15 -1.00 -6.03
CA LEU A 176 1.43 -0.31 -6.29
C LEU A 176 1.25 1.19 -6.58
N SER A 177 0.15 1.56 -7.23
CA SER A 177 -0.17 2.97 -7.53
C SER A 177 -0.49 3.74 -6.25
N ILE A 178 -1.28 3.16 -5.35
CA ILE A 178 -1.58 3.76 -4.04
C ILE A 178 -0.31 3.89 -3.21
N CYS A 179 0.53 2.84 -3.18
CA CYS A 179 1.82 2.90 -2.48
C CYS A 179 2.69 4.04 -3.01
N TRP A 180 2.80 4.18 -4.34
CA TRP A 180 3.56 5.27 -4.95
C TRP A 180 3.05 6.65 -4.56
N VAL A 181 1.73 6.87 -4.60
CA VAL A 181 1.14 8.17 -4.23
C VAL A 181 1.47 8.51 -2.78
N VAL A 182 1.38 7.55 -1.86
CA VAL A 182 1.72 7.76 -0.45
C VAL A 182 3.21 8.04 -0.27
N LEU A 183 4.09 7.29 -0.96
CA LEU A 183 5.53 7.51 -0.94
C LEU A 183 5.90 8.89 -1.51
N PHE A 184 5.37 9.22 -2.69
CA PHE A 184 5.64 10.49 -3.36
C PHE A 184 5.15 11.67 -2.53
N ALA A 185 3.94 11.60 -1.97
CA ALA A 185 3.43 12.63 -1.06
C ALA A 185 4.33 12.78 0.18
N SER A 186 4.80 11.66 0.75
CA SER A 186 5.68 11.70 1.92
C SER A 186 7.05 12.30 1.60
N LEU A 187 7.60 12.01 0.42
CA LEU A 187 8.85 12.63 -0.05
C LEU A 187 8.69 14.13 -0.29
N ILE A 188 7.60 14.57 -0.92
CA ILE A 188 7.32 15.99 -1.15
C ILE A 188 7.18 16.74 0.18
N VAL A 189 6.35 16.23 1.10
CA VAL A 189 6.15 16.86 2.41
C VAL A 189 7.43 16.81 3.24
N GLY A 190 8.14 15.68 3.23
CA GLY A 190 9.35 15.52 4.02
C GLY A 190 10.55 16.31 3.49
N THR A 191 10.57 16.74 2.22
CA THR A 191 11.63 17.60 1.68
C THR A 191 11.43 19.08 2.02
N ASP A 192 10.27 19.46 2.54
CA ASP A 192 10.01 20.82 3.02
C ASP A 192 11.01 21.22 4.12
N HIS A 193 11.67 22.36 3.92
CA HIS A 193 12.68 22.91 4.83
C HIS A 193 12.05 23.53 6.08
N GLU A 194 10.79 23.98 6.00
CA GLU A 194 10.09 24.54 7.14
C GLU A 194 9.59 23.45 8.10
N LEU A 195 9.60 22.19 7.68
CA LEU A 195 9.11 21.07 8.47
C LEU A 195 10.11 20.65 9.55
N THR A 196 9.79 20.99 10.79
CA THR A 196 10.57 20.61 11.97
C THR A 196 10.11 19.29 12.58
N GLY A 197 11.00 18.61 13.31
CA GLY A 197 10.66 17.40 14.07
C GLY A 197 9.50 17.61 15.05
N ALA A 198 9.43 18.79 15.69
CA ALA A 198 8.33 19.14 16.61
C ALA A 198 6.96 19.22 15.91
N GLN A 199 6.91 19.78 14.68
CA GLN A 199 5.68 19.81 13.88
C GLN A 199 5.26 18.39 13.48
N ILE A 200 6.21 17.54 13.11
CA ILE A 200 5.94 16.12 12.79
C ILE A 200 5.36 15.41 14.02
N VAL A 201 5.97 15.55 15.21
CA VAL A 201 5.47 14.97 16.47
C VAL A 201 4.05 15.48 16.78
N SER A 202 3.82 16.79 16.66
CA SER A 202 2.49 17.38 16.86
C SER A 202 1.45 16.80 15.87
N ALA A 203 1.81 16.64 14.59
CA ALA A 203 0.95 16.01 13.60
C ALA A 203 0.66 14.54 13.95
N CYS A 204 1.68 13.78 14.37
CA CYS A 204 1.51 12.40 14.82
C CYS A 204 0.52 12.31 15.99
N TRP A 205 0.65 13.15 17.01
CA TRP A 205 -0.27 13.15 18.15
C TRP A 205 -1.70 13.51 17.77
N LYS A 206 -1.90 14.48 16.86
CA LYS A 206 -3.24 14.82 16.33
C LYS A 206 -3.87 13.64 15.60
N ILE A 207 -3.10 12.98 14.72
CA ILE A 207 -3.56 11.81 13.96
C ILE A 207 -3.86 10.63 14.90
N THR A 208 -2.97 10.34 15.85
CA THR A 208 -3.14 9.26 16.83
C THR A 208 -4.34 9.50 17.73
N GLY A 209 -4.54 10.73 18.22
CA GLY A 209 -5.72 11.09 19.01
C GLY A 209 -7.03 10.89 18.23
N PHE A 210 -7.07 11.34 16.98
CA PHE A 210 -8.22 11.11 16.10
C PHE A 210 -8.46 9.63 15.81
N ALA A 211 -7.40 8.87 15.48
CA ALA A 211 -7.50 7.44 15.25
C ALA A 211 -7.98 6.67 16.49
N PHE A 212 -7.50 7.06 17.67
CA PHE A 212 -7.93 6.48 18.95
C PHE A 212 -9.40 6.79 19.24
N LEU A 213 -9.87 8.01 18.98
CA LEU A 213 -11.29 8.37 19.07
C LEU A 213 -12.15 7.48 18.16
N MET A 214 -11.75 7.33 16.89
CA MET A 214 -12.47 6.50 15.93
C MET A 214 -12.46 5.01 16.32
N PHE A 215 -11.36 4.52 16.89
CA PHE A 215 -11.24 3.20 17.49
C PHE A 215 -12.25 3.02 18.64
N VAL A 216 -12.34 3.98 19.56
CA VAL A 216 -13.31 3.96 20.66
C VAL A 216 -14.74 3.95 20.14
N LEU A 217 -15.05 4.73 19.10
CA LEU A 217 -16.39 4.72 18.46
C LEU A 217 -16.73 3.35 17.85
N CYS A 218 -15.76 2.69 17.22
CA CYS A 218 -15.94 1.33 16.70
C CYS A 218 -16.15 0.31 17.83
N TRP A 219 -15.43 0.46 18.94
CA TRP A 219 -15.58 -0.38 20.13
C TRP A 219 -16.94 -0.21 20.81
N VAL A 220 -17.40 1.02 21.01
CA VAL A 220 -18.74 1.32 21.57
C VAL A 220 -19.84 0.73 20.68
N ARG A 221 -19.72 0.84 19.34
CA ARG A 221 -20.68 0.21 18.42
C ARG A 221 -20.71 -1.32 18.55
N ALA A 222 -19.56 -1.94 18.80
CA ALA A 222 -19.50 -3.38 19.05
C ALA A 222 -20.08 -3.77 20.40
N LEU A 223 -19.84 -2.98 21.44
CA LEU A 223 -20.49 -3.17 22.73
C LEU A 223 -22.02 -3.09 22.58
N ALA A 224 -22.54 -2.08 21.88
CA ALA A 224 -23.97 -1.95 21.63
C ALA A 224 -24.55 -3.15 20.87
N ALA A 225 -23.81 -3.68 19.88
CA ALA A 225 -24.21 -4.89 19.16
C ALA A 225 -24.23 -6.13 20.09
N ILE A 226 -23.22 -6.28 20.95
CA ILE A 226 -23.15 -7.39 21.93
C ILE A 226 -24.32 -7.29 22.92
N VAL A 227 -24.61 -6.10 23.47
CA VAL A 227 -25.76 -5.89 24.37
C VAL A 227 -27.06 -6.30 23.69
N LYS A 228 -27.27 -5.90 22.43
CA LYS A 228 -28.50 -6.18 21.69
C LYS A 228 -28.70 -7.66 21.41
N HIS A 229 -27.64 -8.39 21.09
CA HIS A 229 -27.73 -9.79 20.65
C HIS A 229 -27.52 -10.81 21.76
N GLU A 230 -26.79 -10.46 22.82
CA GLU A 230 -26.36 -11.41 23.84
C GLU A 230 -26.70 -10.95 25.26
N GLY A 231 -27.06 -9.69 25.45
CA GLY A 231 -27.41 -9.12 26.75
C GLY A 231 -26.24 -8.43 27.48
N ILE A 232 -26.57 -7.73 28.55
CA ILE A 232 -25.65 -6.81 29.25
C ILE A 232 -24.49 -7.54 29.92
N ALA A 233 -24.71 -8.74 30.46
CA ALA A 233 -23.65 -9.51 31.14
C ALA A 233 -22.42 -9.74 30.25
N TYR A 234 -22.63 -10.05 28.97
CA TYR A 234 -21.52 -10.25 28.02
C TYR A 234 -20.89 -8.94 27.55
N ALA A 235 -21.64 -7.84 27.55
CA ALA A 235 -21.09 -6.52 27.25
C ALA A 235 -20.12 -6.03 28.34
N VAL A 236 -20.34 -6.40 29.61
CA VAL A 236 -19.41 -6.11 30.70
C VAL A 236 -18.04 -6.77 30.45
N ILE A 237 -18.02 -8.03 29.99
CA ILE A 237 -16.77 -8.71 29.61
C ILE A 237 -16.16 -8.05 28.36
N GLY A 238 -17.00 -7.58 27.44
CA GLY A 238 -16.61 -6.78 26.27
C GLY A 238 -16.02 -5.41 26.60
N LEU A 239 -16.01 -4.96 27.86
CA LEU A 239 -15.31 -3.74 28.25
C LEU A 239 -13.80 -3.84 27.98
N ILE A 240 -13.27 -5.07 27.87
CA ILE A 240 -11.93 -5.28 27.35
C ILE A 240 -12.03 -5.27 25.80
N PRO A 241 -11.42 -4.28 25.10
CA PRO A 241 -11.61 -4.10 23.67
C PRO A 241 -11.23 -5.33 22.84
N PHE A 242 -10.20 -6.07 23.25
CA PHE A 242 -9.78 -7.31 22.60
C PHE A 242 -10.84 -8.41 22.68
N ILE A 243 -11.49 -8.58 23.83
CA ILE A 243 -12.55 -9.58 24.00
C ILE A 243 -13.77 -9.18 23.18
N ALA A 244 -14.17 -7.90 23.22
CA ALA A 244 -15.26 -7.41 22.37
C ALA A 244 -14.95 -7.61 20.89
N PHE A 245 -13.71 -7.39 20.44
CA PHE A 245 -13.33 -7.63 19.06
C PHE A 245 -13.45 -9.10 18.67
N LEU A 246 -12.83 -10.03 19.42
CA LEU A 246 -12.89 -11.46 19.12
C LEU A 246 -14.33 -11.97 19.06
N ARG A 247 -15.15 -11.55 20.03
CA ARG A 247 -16.55 -11.94 20.11
C ARG A 247 -17.37 -11.36 18.95
N ALA A 248 -17.18 -10.07 18.67
CA ALA A 248 -17.80 -9.43 17.53
C ALA A 248 -17.37 -10.06 16.19
N PHE A 249 -16.12 -10.53 16.10
CA PHE A 249 -15.55 -11.18 14.93
C PHE A 249 -16.13 -12.58 14.69
N MET A 250 -16.21 -13.42 15.73
CA MET A 250 -16.77 -14.77 15.63
C MET A 250 -18.22 -14.77 15.13
N ARG A 251 -18.98 -13.72 15.43
CA ARG A 251 -20.39 -13.55 15.05
C ARG A 251 -20.62 -12.35 14.14
N ALA A 252 -19.61 -12.00 13.34
CA ALA A 252 -19.61 -10.77 12.53
C ALA A 252 -20.75 -10.71 11.51
N ASP A 253 -21.20 -11.86 10.99
CA ASP A 253 -22.35 -11.97 10.08
C ASP A 253 -23.67 -11.73 10.79
N GLU A 254 -23.87 -12.40 11.93
CA GLU A 254 -25.09 -12.32 12.74
C GLU A 254 -25.34 -10.88 13.22
N MET A 255 -24.29 -10.21 13.68
CA MET A 255 -24.37 -8.82 14.17
C MET A 255 -24.22 -7.78 13.05
N ARG A 256 -24.00 -8.18 11.79
CA ARG A 256 -23.71 -7.28 10.65
C ARG A 256 -22.53 -6.32 10.91
N MET A 257 -21.50 -6.80 11.61
CA MET A 257 -20.38 -6.00 12.12
C MET A 257 -19.11 -6.05 11.27
N ARG A 258 -19.07 -6.84 10.18
CA ARG A 258 -17.86 -6.99 9.33
C ARG A 258 -17.18 -5.67 8.97
N ARG A 259 -17.96 -4.68 8.50
CA ARG A 259 -17.42 -3.36 8.11
C ARG A 259 -16.89 -2.58 9.31
N ASN A 260 -17.60 -2.61 10.44
CA ASN A 260 -17.16 -1.93 11.66
C ASN A 260 -15.87 -2.54 12.21
N LEU A 261 -15.72 -3.87 12.16
CA LEU A 261 -14.52 -4.57 12.59
C LEU A 261 -13.31 -4.25 11.69
N ALA A 262 -13.52 -4.15 10.38
CA ALA A 262 -12.47 -3.71 9.47
C ALA A 262 -12.00 -2.28 9.81
N TRP A 263 -12.93 -1.36 10.04
CA TRP A 263 -12.61 0.00 10.49
C TRP A 263 -11.94 0.03 11.86
N TRP A 264 -12.40 -0.79 12.79
CA TRP A 264 -11.77 -0.94 14.09
C TRP A 264 -10.30 -1.31 13.95
N ALA A 265 -10.00 -2.41 13.22
CA ALA A 265 -8.64 -2.87 13.01
C ALA A 265 -7.77 -1.80 12.32
N PHE A 266 -8.32 -1.09 11.33
CA PHE A 266 -7.64 0.01 10.64
C PHE A 266 -7.28 1.16 11.60
N TRP A 267 -8.24 1.67 12.38
CA TRP A 267 -8.00 2.79 13.30
C TRP A 267 -7.04 2.42 14.41
N PHE A 268 -7.12 1.18 14.92
CA PHE A 268 -6.16 0.67 15.90
C PHE A 268 -4.75 0.61 15.33
N ALA A 269 -4.58 0.02 14.14
CA ALA A 269 -3.29 -0.08 13.48
C ALA A 269 -2.70 1.31 13.16
N LEU A 270 -3.53 2.26 12.71
CA LEU A 270 -3.10 3.62 12.44
C LEU A 270 -2.64 4.35 13.72
N ALA A 271 -3.39 4.22 14.82
CA ALA A 271 -3.04 4.81 16.11
C ALA A 271 -1.70 4.27 16.62
N LEU A 272 -1.48 2.95 16.52
CA LEU A 272 -0.22 2.32 16.90
C LEU A 272 0.95 2.75 16.01
N ALA A 273 0.79 2.71 14.69
CA ALA A 273 1.84 3.05 13.75
C ALA A 273 2.28 4.52 13.89
N VAL A 274 1.33 5.45 13.88
CA VAL A 274 1.62 6.89 13.94
C VAL A 274 2.04 7.31 15.35
N GLY A 275 1.44 6.74 16.40
CA GLY A 275 1.85 6.96 17.78
C GLY A 275 3.29 6.51 18.04
N SER A 276 3.69 5.37 17.47
CA SER A 276 5.06 4.86 17.59
C SER A 276 6.08 5.78 16.92
N VAL A 277 5.74 6.34 15.74
CA VAL A 277 6.58 7.35 15.06
C VAL A 277 6.73 8.60 15.94
N GLY A 278 5.63 9.13 16.47
CA GLY A 278 5.64 10.31 17.34
C GLY A 278 6.50 10.11 18.58
N LEU A 279 6.34 8.97 19.27
CA LEU A 279 7.15 8.59 20.42
C LEU A 279 8.63 8.46 20.07
N ALA A 280 8.94 7.80 18.96
CA ALA A 280 10.32 7.58 18.53
C ALA A 280 11.04 8.90 18.20
N ILE A 281 10.35 9.87 17.60
CA ILE A 281 10.94 11.19 17.35
C ILE A 281 11.09 11.97 18.66
N GLN A 282 10.05 11.98 19.51
CA GLN A 282 10.02 12.77 20.74
C GLN A 282 11.07 12.32 21.78
N PHE A 283 11.30 11.03 21.90
CA PHE A 283 12.28 10.44 22.83
C PHE A 283 13.53 9.91 22.13
N GLY A 284 13.69 10.25 20.85
CA GLY A 284 14.87 9.89 20.07
C GLY A 284 16.12 10.62 20.55
N PRO A 285 17.31 10.15 20.16
CA PRO A 285 18.53 10.91 20.39
C PRO A 285 18.41 12.29 19.73
N ASN A 286 18.73 13.35 20.48
CA ASN A 286 18.83 14.69 19.90
C ASN A 286 19.88 14.65 18.78
N PRO A 287 19.64 15.30 17.63
CA PRO A 287 20.66 15.41 16.60
C PRO A 287 21.93 16.00 17.23
N PRO A 288 23.12 15.47 16.92
CA PRO A 288 24.36 16.09 17.38
C PRO A 288 24.38 17.54 16.88
N ALA A 289 24.73 18.45 17.80
CA ALA A 289 24.88 19.88 17.53
C ALA A 289 25.95 20.15 16.46
#